data_AF-A0A4Z0QFY1-F1
#
_entry.id   AF-A0A4Z0QFY1-F1
#
_cell.length_a   1.000
_cell.length_b   1.000
_cell.length_c   1.000
_cell.angle_alpha   90.00
_cell.angle_beta   90.00
_cell.angle_gamma   90.00
#
_symmetry.space_group_name_H-M   'P 1'
#
loop_
_entity.id
_entity.type
_entity.pdbx_description
1 polymer ?
#
loop_
_entity_poly.entity_id
_entity_poly.type
_entity_poly.pdbx_seq_one_letter_code
_entity_poly.pdbx_strand_id
1 'polypeptide(L)'
;MRFPPVTSKFSPLPILPVMSINLDTTAATELVRTLQRTRQRYPRLLIDCGNLKCLRTLGVSHVISELLILHRAGAHVWLRNVTPVLHHCLALLKLTALFRTLPAAA
;
A
#
# COMPACT_ATOMS: atom_id res chain seq x y z
N MET A 1 -7.93 -42.06 -22.84
CA MET A 1 -7.45 -40.66 -22.98
C MET A 1 -7.07 -40.15 -21.59
N ARG A 2 -5.76 -39.94 -21.33
CA ARG A 2 -5.22 -39.48 -20.04
C ARG A 2 -4.84 -38.02 -20.19
N PHE A 3 -5.48 -37.12 -19.43
CA PHE A 3 -5.03 -35.73 -19.31
C PHE A 3 -3.92 -35.65 -18.26
N PRO A 4 -2.80 -34.96 -18.50
CA PRO A 4 -1.82 -34.70 -17.46
C PRO A 4 -2.34 -33.60 -16.52
N PRO A 5 -2.10 -33.70 -15.19
CA PRO A 5 -2.38 -32.60 -14.28
C PRO A 5 -1.39 -31.46 -14.55
N VAL A 6 -1.93 -30.26 -14.82
CA VAL A 6 -1.14 -29.02 -14.84
C VAL A 6 -0.62 -28.78 -13.42
N THR A 7 0.66 -29.11 -13.20
CA THR A 7 1.35 -28.68 -11.99
C THR A 7 1.65 -27.20 -12.15
N SER A 8 0.71 -26.35 -11.72
CA SER A 8 0.98 -24.93 -11.52
C SER A 8 1.99 -24.81 -10.38
N LYS A 9 3.27 -24.66 -10.73
CA LYS A 9 4.34 -24.35 -9.79
C LYS A 9 4.11 -22.93 -9.29
N PHE A 10 3.27 -22.80 -8.26
CA PHE A 10 3.23 -21.61 -7.43
C PHE A 10 4.56 -21.55 -6.68
N SER A 11 5.55 -20.90 -7.28
CA SER A 11 6.76 -20.47 -6.58
C SER A 11 6.30 -19.59 -5.40
N PRO A 12 6.48 -20.02 -4.14
CA PRO A 12 6.22 -19.13 -3.02
C PRO A 12 7.32 -18.08 -3.07
N LEU A 13 6.98 -16.87 -3.53
CA LEU A 13 7.83 -15.71 -3.30
C LEU A 13 8.14 -15.66 -1.79
N PRO A 14 9.38 -15.33 -1.38
CA PRO A 14 9.70 -15.20 0.03
C PRO A 14 8.67 -14.25 0.64
N ILE A 15 7.99 -14.72 1.68
CA ILE A 15 6.95 -13.99 2.40
C ILE A 15 7.68 -12.88 3.16
N LEU A 16 8.03 -11.80 2.46
CA LEU A 16 8.53 -10.60 3.11
C LEU A 16 7.40 -10.09 4.02
N PRO A 17 7.69 -9.81 5.30
CA PRO A 17 6.67 -9.36 6.24
C PRO A 17 6.04 -8.08 5.70
N VAL A 18 4.71 -8.11 5.54
CA VAL A 18 3.92 -6.94 5.18
C VAL A 18 3.53 -6.24 6.46
N MET A 19 3.97 -4.99 6.62
CA MET A 19 3.66 -4.20 7.79
C MET A 19 2.32 -3.47 7.58
N SER A 20 1.34 -3.73 8.44
CA SER A 20 0.06 -3.01 8.43
C SER A 20 0.25 -1.66 9.08
N ILE A 21 -0.13 -0.59 8.38
CA ILE A 21 0.05 0.80 8.79
C ILE A 21 -1.29 1.50 8.89
N ASN A 22 -1.47 2.27 9.96
CA ASN A 22 -2.58 3.20 10.13
C ASN A 22 -2.06 4.65 10.03
N LEU A 23 -2.45 5.35 8.95
CA LEU A 23 -2.08 6.75 8.71
C LEU A 23 -2.76 7.75 9.65
N ASP A 24 -3.79 7.33 10.40
CA ASP A 24 -4.44 8.20 11.38
C ASP A 24 -3.62 8.34 12.67
N THR A 25 -2.80 7.34 12.99
CA THR A 25 -2.09 7.26 14.27
C THR A 25 -0.58 7.45 14.12
N THR A 26 -0.06 7.33 12.90
CA THR A 26 1.38 7.35 12.67
C THR A 26 1.68 8.20 11.45
N ALA A 27 2.44 9.28 11.66
CA ALA A 27 2.89 10.12 10.57
C ALA A 27 3.85 9.35 9.66
N ALA A 28 3.77 9.56 8.35
CA ALA A 28 4.63 8.94 7.35
C ALA A 28 6.11 9.23 7.66
N THR A 29 6.44 10.41 8.17
CA THR A 29 7.82 10.78 8.52
C THR A 29 8.41 9.92 9.64
N GLU A 30 7.61 9.52 10.63
CA GLU A 30 8.04 8.61 11.69
C GLU A 30 8.22 7.18 11.15
N LEU A 31 7.35 6.76 10.25
CA LEU A 31 7.48 5.48 9.55
C LEU A 31 8.73 5.44 8.69
N VAL A 32 9.04 6.51 7.94
CA VAL A 32 10.28 6.60 7.15
C VAL A 32 11.51 6.39 8.05
N ARG A 33 11.56 7.01 9.23
CA ARG A 33 12.66 6.80 10.18
C ARG A 33 12.75 5.35 10.65
N THR A 34 11.61 4.72 10.90
CA THR A 34 11.55 3.29 11.29
C THR A 34 12.03 2.39 10.16
N LEU A 35 11.60 2.65 8.93
CA LEU A 35 11.99 1.92 7.73
C LEU A 35 13.50 2.00 7.47
N GLN A 36 14.08 3.19 7.60
CA GLN A 36 15.51 3.42 7.48
C GLN A 36 16.32 2.60 8.50
N ARG A 37 15.80 2.42 9.73
CA ARG A 37 16.47 1.61 10.77
C ARG A 37 16.39 0.11 10.49
N THR A 38 15.30 -0.37 9.89
CA THR A 38 15.09 -1.81 9.64
C THR A 38 15.98 -2.42 8.56
N ARG A 39 16.81 -1.63 7.84
CA ARG A 39 17.69 -2.07 6.72
C ARG A 39 17.00 -2.93 5.65
N GLN A 40 15.67 -2.95 5.61
CA GLN A 40 14.93 -3.66 4.58
C GLN A 40 15.06 -2.91 3.27
N ARG A 41 15.45 -3.61 2.20
CA ARG A 41 15.71 -2.99 0.89
C ARG A 41 14.45 -2.44 0.23
N TYR A 42 13.30 -3.08 0.46
CA TYR A 42 11.99 -2.71 -0.08
C TYR A 42 10.87 -3.11 0.91
N PRO A 43 10.63 -2.32 1.96
CA PRO A 43 9.60 -2.63 2.94
C PRO A 43 8.21 -2.59 2.29
N ARG A 44 7.40 -3.60 2.54
CA ARG A 44 6.03 -3.69 2.03
C ARG A 44 5.07 -3.18 3.09
N LEU A 45 4.36 -2.10 2.78
CA LEU A 45 3.39 -1.49 3.68
C LEU A 45 1.99 -1.74 3.16
N LEU A 46 1.10 -2.23 4.03
CA LEU A 46 -0.31 -2.34 3.74
C LEU A 46 -1.07 -1.25 4.50
N ILE A 47 -1.82 -0.43 3.78
CA ILE A 47 -2.64 0.65 4.33
C ILE A 47 -4.09 0.35 4.02
N ASP A 48 -4.92 0.25 5.05
CA ASP A 48 -6.37 0.15 4.90
C ASP A 48 -6.96 1.56 4.80
N CYS A 49 -7.49 1.89 3.63
CA CYS A 49 -8.09 3.18 3.33
C CYS A 49 -9.58 3.29 3.71
N GLY A 50 -10.20 2.20 4.18
CA GLY A 50 -11.64 2.13 4.38
C GLY A 50 -12.16 3.01 5.51
N ASN A 51 -11.34 3.27 6.53
CA ASN A 51 -11.74 4.03 7.72
C ASN A 51 -10.72 5.11 8.13
N LEU A 52 -9.95 5.64 7.17
CA LEU A 52 -8.99 6.71 7.46
C LEU A 52 -9.73 7.99 7.88
N LYS A 53 -9.58 8.36 9.15
CA LYS A 53 -10.09 9.62 9.70
C LYS A 53 -9.40 10.81 9.06
N CYS A 54 -8.09 10.73 8.81
CA CYS A 54 -7.30 11.77 8.17
C CYS A 54 -7.81 12.10 6.76
N LEU A 55 -8.37 11.12 6.04
CA LEU A 55 -9.03 11.37 4.77
C LEU A 55 -10.26 12.28 4.92
N ARG A 56 -11.02 12.12 6.01
CA ARG A 56 -12.22 12.90 6.30
C ARG A 56 -11.90 14.28 6.89
N THR A 57 -10.86 14.37 7.72
CA THR A 57 -10.52 15.61 8.46
C THR A 57 -9.50 16.50 7.75
N LEU A 58 -8.54 15.90 7.03
CA LEU A 58 -7.44 16.61 6.35
C LEU A 58 -7.55 16.52 4.82
N GLY A 59 -8.44 15.67 4.32
CA GLY A 59 -8.75 15.56 2.90
C GLY A 59 -7.80 14.62 2.13
N VAL A 60 -8.13 14.43 0.85
CA VAL A 60 -7.46 13.48 -0.04
C VAL A 60 -6.00 13.86 -0.31
N SER A 61 -5.72 15.16 -0.47
CA SER A 61 -4.36 15.65 -0.76
C SER A 61 -3.38 15.33 0.37
N HIS A 62 -3.83 15.39 1.63
CA HIS A 62 -3.01 15.02 2.78
C HIS A 62 -2.63 13.54 2.71
N VAL A 63 -3.61 12.65 2.50
CA VAL A 63 -3.36 11.21 2.38
C VAL A 63 -2.41 10.91 1.22
N ILE A 64 -2.61 11.51 0.05
CA ILE A 64 -1.71 11.33 -1.10
C ILE A 64 -0.28 11.79 -0.75
N SER A 65 -0.13 12.88 0.00
CA SER A 65 1.19 13.37 0.41
C SER A 65 1.91 12.36 1.31
N GLU A 66 1.22 11.80 2.30
CA GLU A 66 1.76 10.75 3.18
C GLU A 66 2.18 9.51 2.39
N LEU A 67 1.35 9.07 1.43
CA LEU A 67 1.66 7.93 0.55
C LEU A 67 2.91 8.19 -0.30
N LEU A 68 3.06 9.39 -0.84
CA LEU A 68 4.22 9.79 -1.64
C LEU A 68 5.50 9.85 -0.79
N ILE A 69 5.41 10.31 0.46
CA ILE A 69 6.54 10.31 1.40
C ILE A 69 7.02 8.87 1.65
N LEU A 70 6.10 7.93 1.92
CA LEU A 70 6.43 6.52 2.11
C LEU A 70 7.05 5.90 0.86
N HIS A 71 6.47 6.15 -0.32
CA HIS A 71 7.02 5.67 -1.59
C HIS A 71 8.42 6.22 -1.86
N ARG A 72 8.65 7.53 -1.63
CA ARG A 72 9.97 8.16 -1.78
C ARG A 72 11.03 7.58 -0.85
N ALA A 73 10.63 7.04 0.31
CA ALA A 73 11.52 6.32 1.21
C ALA A 73 11.83 4.87 0.76
N GLY A 74 11.35 4.45 -0.42
CA GLY A 74 11.59 3.13 -0.99
C GLY A 74 10.57 2.07 -0.55
N ALA A 75 9.49 2.46 0.12
CA ALA A 75 8.45 1.53 0.52
C ALA A 75 7.55 1.13 -0.64
N HIS A 76 7.24 -0.16 -0.74
CA HIS A 76 6.21 -0.68 -1.63
C HIS A 76 4.87 -0.59 -0.91
N VAL A 77 4.05 0.39 -1.29
CA VAL A 77 2.79 0.68 -0.62
C VAL A 77 1.63 -0.01 -1.32
N TRP A 78 0.90 -0.81 -0.55
CA TRP A 78 -0.30 -1.52 -0.96
C TRP A 78 -1.51 -0.89 -0.27
N LEU A 79 -2.53 -0.58 -1.04
CA LEU A 79 -3.74 0.08 -0.56
C LEU A 79 -4.90 -0.90 -0.60
N ARG A 80 -5.63 -1.04 0.50
CA ARG A 80 -6.85 -1.83 0.59
C ARG A 80 -8.03 -0.89 0.85
N ASN A 81 -9.24 -1.28 0.40
CA ASN A 81 -10.48 -0.53 0.66
C ASN A 81 -10.39 0.95 0.24
N VAL A 82 -9.76 1.21 -0.91
CA VAL A 82 -9.58 2.55 -1.44
C VAL A 82 -10.94 3.15 -1.80
N THR A 83 -11.26 4.32 -1.23
CA THR A 83 -12.52 5.00 -1.54
C THR A 83 -12.53 5.46 -3.01
N PRO A 84 -13.70 5.55 -3.67
CA PRO A 84 -13.79 6.01 -5.06
C PRO A 84 -13.16 7.38 -5.28
N VAL A 85 -13.30 8.28 -4.31
CA VAL A 85 -12.72 9.63 -4.36
C VAL A 85 -11.19 9.57 -4.33
N LEU A 86 -10.59 8.81 -3.40
CA LEU A 86 -9.14 8.63 -3.34
C LEU A 86 -8.60 7.98 -4.61
N HIS A 87 -9.28 6.94 -5.11
CA HIS A 87 -8.92 6.29 -6.37
C HIS A 87 -8.97 7.27 -7.55
N HIS A 88 -10.03 8.08 -7.65
CA HIS A 88 -10.17 9.09 -8.69
C HIS A 88 -9.05 10.13 -8.64
N CYS A 89 -8.72 10.64 -7.45
CA CYS A 89 -7.62 11.59 -7.28
C CYS A 89 -6.27 10.99 -7.64
N LEU A 90 -6.00 9.73 -7.26
CA LEU A 90 -4.80 9.01 -7.68
C LEU A 90 -4.72 8.87 -9.21
N ALA A 91 -5.85 8.60 -9.86
CA ALA A 91 -5.92 8.47 -11.32
C ALA A 91 -5.68 9.81 -12.02
N LEU A 92 -6.33 10.89 -11.56
CA LEU A 92 -6.13 12.25 -12.10
C LEU A 92 -4.68 12.70 -12.01
N LEU A 93 -4.02 12.41 -10.88
CA LEU A 93 -2.62 12.74 -10.65
C LEU A 93 -1.65 11.73 -11.28
N LYS A 94 -2.14 10.72 -11.99
CA LYS A 94 -1.36 9.63 -12.61
C LYS A 94 -0.47 8.87 -11.62
N LEU A 95 -0.92 8.77 -10.37
CA LEU A 95 -0.20 8.10 -9.27
C LEU A 95 -0.63 6.64 -9.08
N THR A 96 -1.65 6.17 -9.79
CA THR A 96 -2.15 4.78 -9.69
C THR A 96 -1.06 3.74 -9.98
N ALA A 97 -0.07 4.05 -10.82
CA ALA A 97 1.04 3.15 -11.11
C ALA A 97 2.05 3.01 -9.95
N LEU A 98 2.07 3.96 -9.00
CA LEU A 98 2.99 3.94 -7.86
C LEU A 98 2.47 3.08 -6.69
N PHE A 99 1.17 2.83 -6.66
CA PHE A 99 0.51 2.17 -5.53
C PHE A 99 -0.24 0.93 -6.01
N ARG A 100 -0.01 -0.20 -5.35
CA ARG A 100 -0.78 -1.42 -5.65
C ARG A 100 -2.10 -1.36 -4.90
N THR A 101 -3.21 -1.29 -5.62
CA THR A 101 -4.54 -1.46 -5.03
C THR A 101 -4.87 -2.95 -4.92
N LEU A 102 -5.35 -3.36 -3.75
CA LEU A 102 -5.86 -4.70 -3.50
C LEU A 102 -7.39 -4.67 -3.60
N PRO A 103 -8.01 -5.73 -4.14
CA PRO A 103 -9.47 -5.83 -4.15
C PRO A 103 -10.01 -5.79 -2.72
N ALA A 104 -11.17 -5.16 -2.55
CA ALA A 104 -11.93 -5.30 -1.31
C ALA A 104 -12.24 -6.78 -1.12
N ALA A 105 -12.01 -7.31 0.09
CA ALA A 105 -12.45 -8.67 0.39
C ALA A 105 -13.98 -8.66 0.32
N ALA A 106 -14.54 -9.49 -0.57
CA ALA A 106 -15.98 -9.67 -0.74
C ALA A 106 -16.63 -10.25 0.51
#